data_AF-C8XER4-F1
#
_entry.id   AF-C8XER4-F1
#
_cell.length_a   1.000
_cell.length_b   1.000
_cell.length_c   1.000
_cell.angle_alpha   90.00
_cell.angle_beta   90.00
_cell.angle_gamma   90.00
#
_symmetry.space_group_name_H-M   'P 1'
#
loop_
_entity.id
_entity.type
_entity.pdbx_description
1 polymer ?
#
loop_
_entity_poly.entity_id
_entity_poly.type
_entity_poly.pdbx_seq_one_letter_code
_entity_poly.pdbx_strand_id
1 'polypeptide(L)'
;MARQKDNPTLDAIKTLLAAGKRSDVRALLAKEDEDAARAYKAIEGNDTLSDIGRRRQLASSYLGRRDRVERELQRLADTCAQQDRSDASSVLGVYGLKGDPASLAISMRDATDRVAEINNAGELNDLLRRADRTGDEVLARAIAARALDIQEPAPLHQFLATRPQLDSAVERLWNANRADTESFDLEMQLAALRPAELLGASLHELERAAEATEPQPAQPTEPTANPYSFTYNSGPIG
;
A
#
# COMPACT_ATOMS: atom_id res chain seq x y z
N MET A 1 23.57 16.36 3.56
CA MET A 1 22.67 15.49 2.78
C MET A 1 21.54 15.05 3.71
N ALA A 2 20.38 15.70 3.61
CA ALA A 2 19.21 15.30 4.39
C ALA A 2 18.70 13.98 3.82
N ARG A 3 18.62 12.92 4.64
CA ARG A 3 17.94 11.68 4.26
C ARG A 3 16.50 12.06 3.92
N GLN A 4 16.13 11.87 2.66
CA GLN A 4 14.73 11.90 2.24
C GLN A 4 13.98 10.99 3.21
N LYS A 5 13.07 11.55 4.02
CA LYS A 5 12.29 10.75 4.95
C LYS A 5 11.50 9.78 4.10
N ASP A 6 11.82 8.50 4.21
CA ASP A 6 11.11 7.41 3.56
C ASP A 6 9.62 7.57 3.86
N ASN A 7 8.81 7.70 2.80
CA ASN A 7 7.37 7.77 2.92
C ASN A 7 6.83 6.35 2.69
N PRO A 8 6.56 5.58 3.76
CA PRO A 8 6.24 4.16 3.65
C PRO A 8 5.01 3.90 2.79
N THR A 9 4.07 4.86 2.74
CA THR A 9 2.90 4.77 1.87
C THR A 9 3.28 4.79 0.38
N LEU A 10 4.21 5.66 -0.01
CA LEU A 10 4.66 5.74 -1.41
C LEU A 10 5.47 4.51 -1.80
N ASP A 11 6.28 3.98 -0.89
CA ASP A 11 7.03 2.76 -1.11
C ASP A 11 6.08 1.56 -1.29
N ALA A 12 5.05 1.44 -0.44
CA ALA A 12 4.02 0.42 -0.58
C ALA A 12 3.26 0.53 -1.91
N ILE A 13 2.89 1.75 -2.33
CA ILE A 13 2.26 1.98 -3.65
C ILE A 13 3.18 1.53 -4.77
N LYS A 14 4.46 1.90 -4.75
CA LYS A 14 5.43 1.50 -5.78
C LYS A 14 5.61 -0.01 -5.83
N THR A 15 5.70 -0.68 -4.68
CA THR A 15 5.74 -2.15 -4.62
C THR A 15 4.49 -2.77 -5.24
N LEU A 16 3.31 -2.25 -4.94
CA LEU A 16 2.06 -2.73 -5.52
C LEU A 16 1.96 -2.48 -7.03
N LEU A 17 2.41 -1.30 -7.49
CA LEU A 17 2.49 -0.99 -8.90
C LEU A 17 3.44 -1.94 -9.62
N ALA A 18 4.63 -2.18 -9.07
CA ALA A 18 5.60 -3.14 -9.60
C ALA A 18 5.02 -4.57 -9.64
N ALA A 19 4.08 -4.93 -8.77
CA ALA A 19 3.37 -6.20 -8.79
C ALA A 19 2.11 -6.22 -9.70
N GLY A 20 1.89 -5.17 -10.50
CA GLY A 20 0.73 -5.04 -11.39
C GLY A 20 -0.60 -4.78 -10.65
N LYS A 21 -0.58 -4.35 -9.39
CA LYS A 21 -1.75 -4.16 -8.51
C LYS A 21 -2.37 -2.77 -8.59
N ARG A 22 -2.20 -2.05 -9.70
CA ARG A 22 -2.74 -0.68 -9.88
C ARG A 22 -4.26 -0.62 -9.71
N SER A 23 -5.01 -1.61 -10.23
CA SER A 23 -6.46 -1.69 -10.07
C SER A 23 -6.88 -1.79 -8.61
N ASP A 24 -6.14 -2.58 -7.82
CA ASP A 24 -6.45 -2.88 -6.44
C ASP A 24 -6.18 -1.66 -5.56
N VAL A 25 -5.07 -0.95 -5.80
CA VAL A 25 -4.76 0.32 -5.14
C VAL A 25 -5.82 1.37 -5.47
N ARG A 26 -6.19 1.51 -6.75
CA ARG A 26 -7.23 2.46 -7.18
C ARG A 26 -8.58 2.14 -6.55
N ALA A 27 -8.96 0.88 -6.48
CA ALA A 27 -10.22 0.45 -5.84
C ALA A 27 -10.21 0.75 -4.34
N LEU A 28 -9.09 0.53 -3.65
CA LEU A 28 -8.93 0.87 -2.24
C LEU A 28 -9.08 2.38 -2.01
N LEU A 29 -8.37 3.20 -2.80
CA LEU A 29 -8.42 4.66 -2.66
C LEU A 29 -9.80 5.23 -3.00
N ALA A 30 -10.45 4.75 -4.06
CA ALA A 30 -11.81 5.17 -4.44
C ALA A 30 -12.83 4.86 -3.33
N LYS A 31 -12.75 3.67 -2.74
CA LYS A 31 -13.60 3.29 -1.61
C LYS A 31 -13.40 4.22 -0.40
N GLU A 32 -12.14 4.49 -0.05
CA GLU A 32 -11.83 5.35 1.10
C GLU A 32 -12.20 6.81 0.85
N ASP A 33 -12.13 7.28 -0.39
CA ASP A 33 -12.61 8.61 -0.80
C ASP A 33 -14.13 8.75 -0.63
N GLU A 34 -14.91 7.77 -1.10
CA GLU A 34 -16.36 7.75 -0.90
C GLU A 34 -16.75 7.72 0.58
N ASP A 35 -16.07 6.89 1.38
CA ASP A 35 -16.29 6.82 2.82
C ASP A 35 -15.90 8.14 3.50
N ALA A 36 -14.81 8.77 3.08
CA ALA A 36 -14.35 10.06 3.58
C ALA A 36 -15.36 11.17 3.30
N ALA A 37 -15.83 11.29 2.05
CA ALA A 37 -16.81 12.28 1.64
C ALA A 37 -18.11 12.19 2.47
N ARG A 38 -18.59 10.97 2.75
CA ARG A 38 -19.77 10.75 3.62
C ARG A 38 -19.52 11.22 5.06
N ALA A 39 -18.36 10.89 5.62
CA ALA A 39 -18.01 11.27 6.98
C ALA A 39 -17.81 12.77 7.13
N TYR A 40 -17.14 13.42 6.19
CA TYR A 40 -16.92 14.87 6.22
C TYR A 40 -18.22 15.63 6.11
N LYS A 41 -19.11 15.25 5.18
CA LYS A 41 -20.45 15.84 5.06
C LYS A 41 -21.28 15.71 6.35
N ALA A 42 -21.16 14.59 7.06
CA ALA A 42 -21.86 14.40 8.32
C ALA A 42 -21.31 15.31 9.45
N ILE A 43 -20.00 15.54 9.46
CA ILE A 43 -19.34 16.46 10.41
C ILE A 43 -19.68 17.91 10.08
N GLU A 44 -19.69 18.28 8.80
CA GLU A 44 -20.05 19.63 8.33
C GLU A 44 -21.49 19.99 8.66
N GLY A 45 -22.43 19.06 8.44
CA GLY A 45 -23.85 19.27 8.72
C GLY A 45 -24.24 19.16 10.20
N ASN A 46 -23.28 19.03 11.11
CA ASN A 46 -23.56 18.96 12.54
C ASN A 46 -23.56 20.36 13.18
N ASP A 47 -24.76 20.92 13.37
CA ASP A 47 -24.99 22.24 13.97
C ASP A 47 -24.64 22.32 15.46
N THR A 48 -24.39 21.19 16.14
CA THR A 48 -23.98 21.20 17.55
C THR A 48 -22.49 21.44 17.74
N LEU A 49 -21.70 21.44 16.65
CA LEU A 49 -20.25 21.64 16.70
C LEU A 49 -19.89 23.11 16.51
N SER A 50 -19.00 23.61 17.37
CA SER A 50 -18.29 24.85 17.12
C SER A 50 -17.37 24.70 15.89
N ASP A 51 -16.91 25.80 15.29
CA ASP A 51 -15.95 25.72 14.16
C ASP A 51 -14.64 25.01 14.56
N ILE A 52 -14.19 25.20 15.81
CA ILE A 52 -13.03 24.50 16.38
C ILE A 52 -13.34 23.01 16.52
N GLY A 53 -14.51 22.66 17.05
CA GLY A 53 -14.98 21.28 17.18
C GLY A 53 -15.10 20.57 15.83
N ARG A 54 -15.65 21.26 14.81
CA ARG A 54 -15.74 20.75 13.43
C ARG A 54 -14.37 20.48 12.85
N ARG A 55 -13.43 21.45 12.94
CA ARG A 55 -12.05 21.29 12.45
C ARG A 55 -11.33 20.14 13.15
N ARG A 56 -11.51 20.00 14.46
CA ARG A 56 -10.97 18.88 15.25
C ARG A 56 -11.52 17.53 14.77
N GLN A 57 -12.83 17.42 14.59
CA GLN A 57 -13.44 16.17 14.12
C GLN A 57 -13.01 15.83 12.69
N LEU A 58 -12.93 16.80 11.79
CA LEU A 58 -12.41 16.60 10.44
C LEU A 58 -10.95 16.12 10.48
N ALA A 59 -10.09 16.76 11.28
CA ALA A 59 -8.69 16.37 11.42
C ALA A 59 -8.55 14.94 11.97
N SER A 60 -9.29 14.61 13.04
CA SER A 60 -9.30 13.26 13.61
C SER A 60 -9.80 12.21 12.61
N SER A 61 -10.89 12.51 11.89
CA SER A 61 -11.44 11.61 10.86
C SER A 61 -10.45 11.39 9.72
N TYR A 62 -9.79 12.46 9.23
CA TYR A 62 -8.80 12.36 8.17
C TYR A 62 -7.58 11.53 8.61
N LEU A 63 -7.02 11.80 9.79
CA LEU A 63 -5.86 11.06 10.30
C LEU A 63 -6.17 9.56 10.44
N GLY A 64 -7.31 9.21 11.06
CA GLY A 64 -7.70 7.81 11.21
C GLY A 64 -7.91 7.07 9.88
N ARG A 65 -8.34 7.77 8.83
CA ARG A 65 -8.47 7.21 7.47
C ARG A 65 -7.12 7.05 6.80
N ARG A 66 -6.26 8.05 6.89
CA ARG A 66 -4.89 7.96 6.38
C ARG A 66 -4.17 6.76 7.00
N ASP A 67 -4.23 6.58 8.31
CA ASP A 67 -3.60 5.46 9.02
C ASP A 67 -4.19 4.10 8.60
N ARG A 68 -5.46 4.07 8.21
CA ARG A 68 -6.10 2.87 7.68
C ARG A 68 -5.61 2.55 6.27
N VAL A 69 -5.61 3.54 5.38
CA VAL A 69 -5.10 3.42 4.00
C VAL A 69 -3.64 2.97 4.01
N GLU A 70 -2.80 3.61 4.84
CA GLU A 70 -1.38 3.26 4.99
C GLU A 70 -1.21 1.80 5.42
N ARG A 71 -1.94 1.34 6.45
CA ARG A 71 -1.88 -0.06 6.89
C ARG A 71 -2.36 -1.05 5.85
N GLU A 72 -3.44 -0.75 5.14
CA GLU A 72 -3.96 -1.64 4.09
C GLU A 72 -3.00 -1.71 2.90
N LEU A 73 -2.43 -0.59 2.46
CA LEU A 73 -1.41 -0.56 1.41
C LEU A 73 -0.18 -1.36 1.82
N GLN A 74 0.32 -1.17 3.05
CA GLN A 74 1.46 -1.93 3.55
C GLN A 74 1.16 -3.43 3.60
N ARG A 75 0.00 -3.83 4.12
CA ARG A 75 -0.43 -5.23 4.18
C ARG A 75 -0.50 -5.86 2.78
N LEU A 76 -1.06 -5.14 1.81
CA LEU A 76 -1.12 -5.59 0.42
C LEU A 76 0.30 -5.71 -0.18
N ALA A 77 1.16 -4.73 0.06
CA ALA A 77 2.54 -4.73 -0.42
C ALA A 77 3.34 -5.90 0.17
N ASP A 78 3.23 -6.15 1.47
CA ASP A 78 3.89 -7.28 2.15
C ASP A 78 3.42 -8.62 1.59
N THR A 79 2.11 -8.74 1.35
CA THR A 79 1.53 -9.95 0.74
C THR A 79 2.07 -10.17 -0.67
N CYS A 80 2.13 -9.13 -1.49
CA CYS A 80 2.69 -9.21 -2.84
C CYS A 80 4.17 -9.54 -2.81
N ALA A 81 4.97 -8.87 -1.97
CA ALA A 81 6.40 -9.14 -1.83
C ALA A 81 6.69 -10.55 -1.30
N GLN A 82 5.83 -11.12 -0.46
CA GLN A 82 5.94 -12.52 -0.06
C GLN A 82 5.60 -13.47 -1.21
N GLN A 83 4.53 -13.17 -1.96
CA GLN A 83 4.10 -13.96 -3.11
C GLN A 83 5.16 -13.95 -4.21
N ASP A 84 5.68 -12.77 -4.58
CA ASP A 84 6.70 -12.60 -5.61
C ASP A 84 8.00 -13.34 -5.23
N ARG A 85 8.42 -13.27 -3.97
CA ARG A 85 9.58 -14.05 -3.50
C ARG A 85 9.36 -15.55 -3.58
N SER A 86 8.15 -16.03 -3.24
CA SER A 86 7.78 -17.44 -3.34
C SER A 86 7.75 -17.92 -4.80
N ASP A 87 7.16 -17.11 -5.68
CA ASP A 87 7.07 -17.37 -7.11
C ASP A 87 8.45 -17.36 -7.76
N ALA A 88 9.27 -16.34 -7.49
CA ALA A 88 10.64 -16.26 -7.97
C ALA A 88 11.48 -17.46 -7.48
N SER A 89 11.34 -17.86 -6.21
CA SER A 89 12.05 -19.03 -5.68
C SER A 89 11.61 -20.34 -6.34
N SER A 90 10.34 -20.45 -6.73
CA SER A 90 9.74 -21.64 -7.34
C SER A 90 9.96 -21.72 -8.85
N VAL A 91 10.00 -20.60 -9.55
CA VAL A 91 10.16 -20.52 -11.01
C VAL A 91 11.63 -20.37 -11.38
N LEU A 92 12.33 -19.44 -10.73
CA LEU A 92 13.70 -19.02 -11.07
C LEU A 92 14.74 -19.63 -10.13
N GLY A 93 14.32 -20.09 -8.96
CA GLY A 93 15.18 -20.69 -7.95
C GLY A 93 15.15 -22.21 -7.94
N VAL A 94 15.68 -22.79 -6.86
CA VAL A 94 15.82 -24.24 -6.67
C VAL A 94 14.69 -24.85 -5.83
N TYR A 95 13.71 -24.05 -5.42
CA TYR A 95 12.62 -24.53 -4.57
C TYR A 95 11.77 -25.59 -5.29
N GLY A 96 11.49 -26.69 -4.60
CA GLY A 96 10.75 -27.84 -5.13
C GLY A 96 11.58 -28.83 -5.95
N LEU A 97 12.88 -28.58 -6.16
CA LEU A 97 13.77 -29.51 -6.83
C LEU A 97 14.26 -30.62 -5.90
N LYS A 98 14.46 -31.81 -6.45
CA LYS A 98 15.04 -32.94 -5.70
C LYS A 98 16.57 -32.80 -5.68
N GLY A 99 17.17 -32.89 -4.50
CA GLY A 99 18.62 -32.84 -4.33
C GLY A 99 19.02 -32.11 -3.06
N ASP A 100 20.33 -32.00 -2.85
CA ASP A 100 20.89 -31.17 -1.78
C ASP A 100 20.76 -29.67 -2.15
N PRO A 101 20.15 -28.83 -1.29
CA PRO A 101 19.92 -27.41 -1.61
C PRO A 101 21.21 -26.62 -1.90
N ALA A 102 22.32 -26.93 -1.23
CA ALA A 102 23.57 -26.22 -1.45
C ALA A 102 24.15 -26.54 -2.83
N SER A 103 24.13 -27.82 -3.21
CA SER A 103 24.54 -28.29 -4.53
C SER A 103 23.68 -27.69 -5.64
N LEU A 104 22.35 -27.67 -5.46
CA LEU A 104 21.42 -27.06 -6.41
C LEU A 104 21.66 -25.55 -6.56
N ALA A 105 21.93 -24.84 -5.47
CA ALA A 105 22.21 -23.40 -5.51
C ALA A 105 23.49 -23.08 -6.31
N ILE A 106 24.54 -23.89 -6.15
CA ILE A 106 25.77 -23.78 -6.96
C ILE A 106 25.46 -24.05 -8.43
N SER A 107 24.76 -25.14 -8.73
CA SER A 107 24.36 -25.46 -10.11
C SER A 107 23.48 -24.38 -10.73
N MET A 108 22.60 -23.74 -9.96
CA MET A 108 21.77 -22.64 -10.43
C MET A 108 22.60 -21.42 -10.79
N ARG A 109 23.57 -21.06 -9.95
CA ARG A 109 24.51 -19.98 -10.25
C ARG A 109 25.27 -20.24 -11.55
N ASP A 110 25.84 -21.43 -11.69
CA ASP A 110 26.57 -21.81 -12.90
C ASP A 110 25.65 -21.80 -14.13
N ALA A 111 24.42 -22.27 -14.00
CA ALA A 111 23.45 -22.25 -15.08
C ALA A 111 23.06 -20.82 -15.49
N THR A 112 22.83 -19.92 -14.54
CA THR A 112 22.56 -18.49 -14.78
C THR A 112 23.73 -17.82 -15.49
N ASP A 113 24.96 -18.04 -15.02
CA ASP A 113 26.16 -17.47 -15.63
C ASP A 113 26.31 -17.93 -17.11
N ARG A 114 25.96 -19.19 -17.42
CA ARG A 114 25.99 -19.70 -18.81
C ARG A 114 24.97 -19.05 -19.74
N VAL A 115 23.80 -18.64 -19.23
CA VAL A 115 22.73 -18.07 -20.07
C VAL A 115 22.72 -16.54 -20.08
N ALA A 116 23.54 -15.90 -19.23
CA ALA A 116 23.54 -14.45 -19.01
C ALA A 116 23.77 -13.62 -20.29
N GLU A 117 24.53 -14.13 -21.25
CA GLU A 117 24.84 -13.42 -22.50
C GLU A 117 23.87 -13.73 -23.66
N ILE A 118 22.97 -14.71 -23.48
CA ILE A 118 22.06 -15.13 -24.53
C ILE A 118 20.89 -14.14 -24.59
N ASN A 119 20.79 -13.40 -25.69
CA ASN A 119 19.71 -12.43 -25.95
C ASN A 119 18.77 -12.87 -27.08
N ASN A 120 18.99 -14.05 -27.66
CA ASN A 120 18.22 -14.56 -28.78
C ASN A 120 17.22 -15.63 -28.31
N ALA A 121 15.93 -15.41 -28.57
CA ALA A 121 14.87 -16.35 -28.18
C ALA A 121 15.02 -17.75 -28.80
N GLY A 122 15.52 -17.84 -30.05
CA GLY A 122 15.76 -19.11 -30.73
C GLY A 122 16.84 -19.93 -30.03
N GLU A 123 17.94 -19.28 -29.63
CA GLU A 123 19.02 -19.93 -28.89
C GLU A 123 18.56 -20.41 -27.50
N LEU A 124 17.77 -19.62 -26.79
CA LEU A 124 17.16 -20.04 -25.52
C LEU A 124 16.23 -21.23 -25.69
N ASN A 125 15.38 -21.25 -26.72
CA ASN A 125 14.49 -22.38 -27.03
C ASN A 125 15.28 -23.66 -27.32
N ASP A 126 16.34 -23.56 -28.11
CA ASP A 126 17.22 -24.68 -28.45
C ASP A 126 17.90 -25.26 -27.21
N LEU A 127 18.40 -24.40 -26.33
CA LEU A 127 19.01 -24.80 -25.08
C LEU A 127 17.97 -25.41 -24.12
N LEU A 128 16.76 -24.87 -24.07
CA LEU A 128 15.67 -25.38 -23.24
C LEU A 128 15.21 -26.76 -23.70
N ARG A 129 15.09 -27.00 -25.02
CA ARG A 129 14.78 -28.33 -25.55
C ARG A 129 15.84 -29.37 -25.14
N ARG A 130 17.11 -28.97 -25.09
CA ARG A 130 18.19 -29.85 -24.64
C ARG A 130 18.07 -30.13 -23.14
N ALA A 131 17.83 -29.09 -22.33
CA ALA A 131 17.63 -29.21 -20.89
C ALA A 131 16.45 -30.13 -20.54
N ASP A 132 15.30 -29.96 -21.21
CA ASP A 132 14.13 -30.81 -21.03
C ASP A 132 14.42 -32.27 -21.43
N ARG A 133 15.16 -32.51 -22.52
CA ARG A 133 15.54 -33.86 -22.94
C ARG A 133 16.46 -34.57 -21.95
N THR A 134 17.34 -33.84 -21.26
CA THR A 134 18.26 -34.40 -20.26
C THR A 134 17.68 -34.38 -18.84
N GLY A 135 16.53 -33.75 -18.62
CA GLY A 135 15.96 -33.51 -17.30
C GLY A 135 16.75 -32.52 -16.45
N ASP A 136 17.53 -31.61 -17.08
CA ASP A 136 18.29 -30.56 -16.38
C ASP A 136 17.35 -29.40 -16.01
N GLU A 137 16.61 -29.60 -14.92
CA GLU A 137 15.62 -28.65 -14.41
C GLU A 137 16.25 -27.34 -13.95
N VAL A 138 17.48 -27.38 -13.45
CA VAL A 138 18.22 -26.18 -13.00
C VAL A 138 18.53 -25.29 -14.20
N LEU A 139 19.06 -25.87 -15.29
CA LEU A 139 19.27 -25.12 -16.53
C LEU A 139 17.96 -24.62 -17.13
N ALA A 140 16.90 -25.43 -17.13
CA ALA A 140 15.60 -25.00 -17.67
C ALA A 140 15.05 -23.75 -16.95
N ARG A 141 15.18 -23.68 -15.63
CA ARG A 141 14.77 -22.52 -14.82
C ARG A 141 15.67 -21.30 -15.02
N ALA A 142 16.98 -21.49 -15.16
CA ALA A 142 17.89 -20.40 -15.51
C ALA A 142 17.54 -19.79 -16.89
N ILE A 143 17.16 -20.63 -17.87
CA ILE A 143 16.68 -20.16 -19.17
C ILE A 143 15.37 -19.37 -19.04
N ALA A 144 14.43 -19.84 -18.22
CA ALA A 144 13.18 -19.12 -17.95
C ALA A 144 13.45 -17.75 -17.30
N ALA A 145 14.38 -17.68 -16.34
CA ALA A 145 14.81 -16.42 -15.74
C ALA A 145 15.40 -15.47 -16.79
N ARG A 146 16.31 -15.96 -17.63
CA ARG A 146 16.86 -15.15 -18.71
C ARG A 146 15.78 -14.63 -19.66
N ALA A 147 14.82 -15.48 -20.04
CA ALA A 147 13.71 -15.11 -20.92
C ALA A 147 12.79 -14.05 -20.30
N LEU A 148 12.55 -14.12 -18.98
CA LEU A 148 11.86 -13.06 -18.24
C LEU A 148 12.62 -11.74 -18.28
N ASP A 149 13.94 -11.77 -18.05
CA ASP A 149 14.79 -10.57 -18.02
C ASP A 149 14.80 -9.85 -19.37
N ILE A 150 14.93 -10.60 -20.48
CA ILE A 150 14.96 -10.02 -21.83
C ILE A 150 13.56 -9.87 -22.45
N GLN A 151 12.50 -10.17 -21.70
CA GLN A 151 11.11 -10.04 -22.14
C GLN A 151 10.80 -10.85 -23.41
N GLU A 152 11.31 -12.08 -23.49
CA GLU A 152 11.08 -13.00 -24.61
C GLU A 152 10.05 -14.07 -24.23
N PRO A 153 8.83 -14.05 -24.81
CA PRO A 153 7.74 -14.94 -24.39
C PRO A 153 7.89 -16.38 -24.92
N ALA A 154 8.57 -16.58 -26.05
CA ALA A 154 8.63 -17.89 -26.70
C ALA A 154 9.31 -18.98 -25.83
N PRO A 155 10.49 -18.73 -25.22
CA PRO A 155 11.09 -19.68 -24.28
C PRO A 155 10.28 -19.92 -23.02
N LEU A 156 9.55 -18.91 -22.53
CA LEU A 156 8.67 -19.07 -21.37
C LEU A 156 7.48 -19.97 -21.68
N HIS A 157 6.83 -19.79 -22.83
CA HIS A 157 5.75 -20.69 -23.26
C HIS A 157 6.24 -22.13 -23.41
N GLN A 158 7.44 -22.32 -23.98
CA GLN A 158 8.03 -23.66 -24.07
C GLN A 158 8.33 -24.24 -22.68
N PHE A 159 8.86 -23.44 -21.76
CA PHE A 159 9.15 -23.85 -20.37
C PHE A 159 7.88 -24.30 -19.64
N LEU A 160 6.78 -23.57 -19.85
CA LEU A 160 5.47 -23.85 -19.26
C LEU A 160 4.76 -25.06 -19.87
N ALA A 161 5.04 -25.40 -21.13
CA ALA A 161 4.45 -26.58 -21.78
C ALA A 161 4.75 -27.89 -21.04
N THR A 162 5.88 -27.97 -20.34
CA THR A 162 6.27 -29.12 -19.51
C THR A 162 6.07 -28.87 -18.01
N ARG A 163 5.67 -27.65 -17.61
CA ARG A 163 5.51 -27.21 -16.21
C ARG A 163 4.23 -26.38 -15.99
N PRO A 164 3.05 -26.88 -16.37
CA PRO A 164 1.81 -26.09 -16.35
C PRO A 164 1.42 -25.61 -14.94
N GLN A 165 1.87 -26.28 -13.89
CA GLN A 165 1.64 -25.85 -12.50
C GLN A 165 2.33 -24.51 -12.14
N LEU A 166 3.32 -24.06 -12.94
CA LEU A 166 4.04 -22.80 -12.73
C LEU A 166 3.44 -21.62 -13.50
N ASP A 167 2.41 -21.86 -14.33
CA ASP A 167 1.81 -20.88 -15.25
C ASP A 167 1.45 -19.56 -14.54
N SER A 168 0.65 -19.65 -13.47
CA SER A 168 0.23 -18.46 -12.71
C SER A 168 1.40 -17.70 -12.06
N ALA A 169 2.48 -18.40 -11.68
CA ALA A 169 3.65 -17.77 -11.05
C ALA A 169 4.51 -17.05 -12.11
N VAL A 170 4.71 -17.68 -13.27
CA VAL A 170 5.39 -17.06 -14.42
C VAL A 170 4.62 -15.84 -14.91
N GLU A 171 3.29 -15.94 -15.01
CA GLU A 171 2.45 -14.80 -15.43
C GLU A 171 2.59 -13.61 -14.47
N ARG A 172 2.58 -13.86 -13.15
CA ARG A 172 2.79 -12.80 -12.14
C ARG A 172 4.17 -12.16 -12.27
N LEU A 173 5.24 -12.96 -12.39
CA LEU A 173 6.61 -12.45 -12.57
C LEU A 173 6.77 -11.68 -13.89
N TRP A 174 6.15 -12.16 -14.97
CA TRP A 174 6.14 -11.51 -16.27
C TRP A 174 5.46 -10.14 -16.21
N ASN A 175 4.26 -10.09 -15.62
CA ASN A 175 3.52 -8.85 -15.43
C ASN A 175 4.29 -7.89 -14.52
N ALA A 176 4.92 -8.39 -13.47
CA ALA A 176 5.71 -7.58 -12.56
C ALA A 176 6.91 -6.92 -13.25
N ASN A 177 7.63 -7.67 -14.10
CA ASN A 177 8.78 -7.16 -14.85
C ASN A 177 8.38 -6.14 -15.94
N ARG A 178 7.10 -6.03 -16.28
CA ARG A 178 6.54 -5.08 -17.25
C ARG A 178 5.78 -3.93 -16.61
N ALA A 179 5.58 -3.98 -15.30
CA ALA A 179 4.66 -3.08 -14.65
C ALA A 179 5.21 -1.65 -14.64
N ASP A 180 4.33 -0.71 -14.96
CA ASP A 180 4.61 0.71 -14.87
C ASP A 180 4.55 1.15 -13.39
N THR A 181 5.63 1.80 -12.94
CA THR A 181 5.81 2.24 -11.54
C THR A 181 5.44 3.70 -11.32
N GLU A 182 4.94 4.39 -12.35
CA GLU A 182 4.41 5.75 -12.22
C GLU A 182 3.21 5.77 -11.27
N SER A 183 3.32 6.57 -10.21
CA SER A 183 2.36 6.61 -9.08
C SER A 183 1.63 7.94 -8.97
N PHE A 184 1.88 8.90 -9.86
CA PHE A 184 1.39 10.28 -9.73
C PHE A 184 -0.14 10.37 -9.60
N ASP A 185 -0.91 9.57 -10.37
CA ASP A 185 -2.37 9.57 -10.27
C ASP A 185 -2.87 9.05 -8.91
N LEU A 186 -2.20 8.05 -8.35
CA LEU A 186 -2.52 7.48 -7.04
C LEU A 186 -2.10 8.42 -5.90
N GLU A 187 -0.99 9.15 -6.06
CA GLU A 187 -0.59 10.20 -5.12
C GLU A 187 -1.62 11.33 -5.07
N MET A 188 -2.13 11.75 -6.23
CA MET A 188 -3.23 12.73 -6.30
C MET A 188 -4.50 12.22 -5.61
N GLN A 189 -4.87 10.95 -5.81
CA GLN A 189 -6.03 10.36 -5.13
C GLN A 189 -5.84 10.29 -3.61
N LEU A 190 -4.64 9.92 -3.15
CA LEU A 190 -4.32 9.91 -1.72
C LEU A 190 -4.40 11.32 -1.12
N ALA A 191 -3.96 12.34 -1.87
CA ALA A 191 -4.07 13.74 -1.45
C ALA A 191 -5.53 14.22 -1.41
N ALA A 192 -6.40 13.73 -2.31
CA ALA A 192 -7.81 14.06 -2.37
C ALA A 192 -8.61 13.59 -1.14
N LEU A 193 -8.12 12.58 -0.40
CA LEU A 193 -8.72 12.15 0.87
C LEU A 193 -8.73 13.26 1.93
N ARG A 194 -7.92 14.32 1.76
CA ARG A 194 -7.87 15.45 2.67
C ARG A 194 -9.02 16.43 2.35
N PRO A 195 -9.86 16.78 3.34
CA PRO A 195 -10.92 17.75 3.14
C PRO A 195 -10.36 19.16 2.90
N ALA A 196 -11.12 19.99 2.18
CA ALA A 196 -10.68 21.32 1.73
C ALA A 196 -10.33 22.25 2.90
N GLU A 197 -11.05 22.12 4.02
CA GLU A 197 -10.91 22.87 5.27
C GLU A 197 -9.56 22.63 5.96
N LEU A 198 -8.91 21.51 5.63
CA LEU A 198 -7.61 21.12 6.16
C LEU A 198 -6.47 21.35 5.16
N LEU A 199 -6.75 21.91 3.98
CA LEU A 199 -5.71 22.30 3.04
C LEU A 199 -4.80 23.37 3.66
N GLY A 200 -3.50 23.24 3.43
CA GLY A 200 -2.48 24.12 4.02
C GLY A 200 -2.07 23.77 5.46
N ALA A 201 -2.85 22.96 6.19
CA ALA A 201 -2.40 22.44 7.49
C ALA A 201 -1.35 21.34 7.30
N SER A 202 -0.24 21.47 8.02
CA SER A 202 0.77 20.42 8.15
C SER A 202 0.24 19.25 8.97
N LEU A 203 0.83 18.07 8.81
CA LEU A 203 0.43 16.89 9.58
C LEU A 203 0.46 17.13 11.09
N HIS A 204 1.51 17.79 11.58
CA HIS A 204 1.67 18.11 12.99
C HIS A 204 0.58 19.06 13.51
N GLU A 205 0.10 20.00 12.69
CA GLU A 205 -1.03 20.86 13.04
C GLU A 205 -2.35 20.08 13.11
N LEU A 206 -2.52 19.09 12.23
CA LEU A 206 -3.69 18.22 12.25
C LEU A 206 -3.71 17.32 13.49
N GLU A 207 -2.57 16.76 13.87
CA GLU A 207 -2.41 15.98 15.11
C GLU A 207 -2.77 16.83 16.33
N ARG A 208 -2.19 18.02 16.44
CA ARG A 208 -2.52 18.97 17.52
C ARG A 208 -4.00 19.36 17.52
N ALA A 209 -4.61 19.57 16.35
CA ALA A 209 -6.02 19.90 16.25
C ALA A 209 -6.92 18.73 16.68
N ALA A 210 -6.53 17.49 16.37
CA ALA A 210 -7.25 16.28 16.79
C ALA A 210 -7.20 16.08 18.31
N GLU A 211 -6.06 16.40 18.94
CA GLU A 211 -5.83 16.26 20.39
C GLU A 211 -6.42 17.41 21.23
N ALA A 212 -6.61 18.60 20.63
CA ALA A 212 -7.07 19.79 21.33
C ALA A 212 -8.40 19.55 22.06
N THR A 213 -8.40 19.58 23.40
CA THR A 213 -9.63 19.50 24.18
C THR A 213 -10.39 20.82 24.03
N GLU A 214 -11.69 20.78 23.69
CA GLU A 214 -12.49 22.01 23.67
C GLU A 214 -12.45 22.61 25.08
N PRO A 215 -12.20 23.93 25.21
CA PRO A 215 -12.35 24.58 26.50
C PRO A 215 -13.80 24.36 26.95
N GLN A 216 -13.95 23.65 28.06
CA GLN A 216 -15.25 23.34 28.63
C GLN A 216 -16.01 24.67 28.76
N PRO A 217 -17.25 24.78 28.24
CA PRO A 217 -17.99 26.04 28.28
C PRO A 217 -17.97 26.51 29.73
N ALA A 218 -17.51 27.74 29.95
CA ALA A 218 -17.41 28.31 31.28
C ALA A 218 -18.72 28.00 32.00
N GLN A 219 -18.65 27.21 33.08
CA GLN A 219 -19.85 26.86 33.81
C GLN A 219 -20.57 28.17 34.11
N PRO A 220 -21.89 28.27 33.86
CA PRO A 220 -22.62 29.50 34.10
C PRO A 220 -22.27 29.89 35.53
N THR A 221 -21.54 31.00 35.66
CA THR A 221 -21.16 31.51 36.98
C THR A 221 -22.49 31.68 37.68
N GLU A 222 -22.74 30.87 38.72
CA GLU A 222 -23.96 30.99 39.51
C GLU A 222 -24.17 32.48 39.76
N PRO A 223 -25.37 33.03 39.46
CA PRO A 223 -25.63 34.44 39.66
C PRO A 223 -25.22 34.75 41.09
N THR A 224 -24.14 35.51 41.26
CA THR A 224 -23.63 35.89 42.57
C THR A 224 -24.80 36.52 43.28
N ALA A 225 -25.30 35.82 44.31
CA ALA A 225 -26.51 36.22 45.02
C ALA A 225 -26.38 37.70 45.34
N ASN A 226 -27.26 38.51 44.74
CA ASN A 226 -27.22 39.95 44.93
C ASN A 226 -27.40 40.23 46.43
N PRO A 227 -26.37 40.75 47.14
CA PRO A 227 -26.44 40.93 48.59
C PRO A 227 -27.47 42.00 49.01
N TYR A 228 -28.13 42.67 48.07
CA TYR A 228 -29.14 43.71 48.30
C TYR A 228 -30.58 43.24 48.09
N SER A 229 -30.92 41.99 48.40
CA SER A 229 -32.33 41.60 48.54
C SER A 229 -32.87 42.09 49.90
N PHE A 230 -33.32 43.35 49.93
CA PHE A 230 -33.98 43.95 51.10
C PHE A 230 -35.40 43.37 51.24
N THR A 231 -35.57 42.36 52.08
CA THR A 231 -36.90 41.85 52.43
C THR A 231 -37.63 42.87 53.30
N TYR A 232 -38.59 43.59 52.74
CA TYR A 232 -39.53 44.39 53.52
C TYR A 232 -40.45 43.46 54.31
N ASN A 233 -40.21 43.37 55.62
CA ASN A 233 -41.09 42.70 56.56
C ASN A 233 -42.26 43.64 56.89
N SER A 234 -43.33 43.59 56.09
CA SER A 234 -44.57 44.31 56.38
C SER A 234 -45.36 43.56 57.47
N GLY A 235 -45.11 43.90 58.73
CA GLY A 235 -45.95 43.47 59.85
C GLY A 235 -47.35 44.12 59.79
N PRO A 236 -48.40 43.45 60.30
CA PRO A 236 -49.75 43.97 60.31
C PRO A 236 -49.90 45.10 61.35
N ILE A 237 -50.46 46.24 60.92
CA ILE A 237 -50.91 47.31 61.81
C ILE A 237 -52.31 46.91 62.29
N GLY A 238 -52.46 46.73 63.61
CA GLY A 238 -53.75 46.58 64.29
C GLY A 238 -54.40 47.91 64.61
#